data_AF-A0A5C9DIH1-F1
#
_entry.id   AF-A0A5C9DIH1-F1
#
_cell.length_a   1.000
_cell.length_b   1.000
_cell.length_c   1.000
_cell.angle_alpha   90.00
_cell.angle_beta   90.00
_cell.angle_gamma   90.00
#
_symmetry.space_group_name_H-M   'P 1'
#
loop_
_entity.id
_entity.type
_entity.pdbx_description
1 polymer ?
#
loop_
_entity_poly.entity_id
_entity_poly.type
_entity_poly.pdbx_seq_one_letter_code
_entity_poly.pdbx_strand_id
1 'polypeptide(L)'
;MPYRHFTSDERDALQVFIDKELTIDCIARILKKHISSLYREIARNSQEGIYLSRYAETVSKNRRAHAKPCPKRRPRQIDSRRAEGQSKAEARNKHSFLSHFEPVGKNRKKTQSPNKMGILLSP
;
A
#
# COMPACT_ATOMS: atom_id res chain seq x y z
N MET A 1 -0.07 14.35 -2.47
CA MET A 1 1.28 13.99 -1.96
C MET A 1 1.12 12.99 -0.81
N PRO A 2 1.86 11.87 -0.78
CA PRO A 2 1.76 10.90 0.31
C PRO A 2 2.16 11.54 1.65
N TYR A 3 1.46 11.15 2.71
CA TYR A 3 1.76 11.66 4.05
C TYR A 3 3.13 11.15 4.51
N ARG A 4 4.02 12.07 4.92
CA ARG A 4 5.33 11.78 5.50
C ARG A 4 5.47 12.48 6.82
N HIS A 5 5.90 11.75 7.84
CA HIS A 5 6.26 12.32 9.14
C HIS A 5 7.46 13.28 9.01
N PHE A 6 7.57 14.22 9.94
CA PHE A 6 8.74 15.07 10.05
C PHE A 6 9.91 14.31 10.68
N THR A 7 11.08 14.37 10.06
CA THR A 7 12.35 13.87 10.60
C THR A 7 12.91 14.83 11.66
N SER A 8 13.97 14.43 12.38
CA SER A 8 14.65 15.32 13.33
C SER A 8 15.20 16.55 12.61
N ASP A 9 15.96 16.35 11.53
CA ASP A 9 16.57 17.44 10.76
C ASP A 9 15.52 18.41 10.19
N GLU A 10 14.36 17.90 9.76
CA GLU A 10 13.25 18.74 9.28
C GLU A 10 12.64 19.59 10.42
N ARG A 11 12.60 19.07 11.66
CA ARG A 11 12.14 19.82 12.84
C ARG A 11 13.16 20.89 13.26
N ASP A 12 14.44 20.56 13.19
CA ASP A 12 15.53 21.50 13.51
C ASP A 12 15.53 22.65 12.50
N ALA A 13 15.45 22.33 11.21
CA ALA A 13 15.31 23.32 10.15
C ALA A 13 14.04 24.17 10.32
N LEU A 14 12.91 23.54 10.66
CA LEU A 14 11.65 24.26 10.91
C LEU A 14 11.79 25.29 12.04
N GLN A 15 12.45 24.94 13.14
CA GLN A 15 12.69 25.87 14.24
C GLN A 15 13.52 27.08 13.76
N VAL A 16 14.61 26.85 13.03
CA VAL A 16 15.46 27.92 12.48
C VAL A 16 14.69 28.80 11.49
N PHE A 17 13.80 28.23 10.67
CA PHE A 17 13.03 29.02 9.72
C PHE A 17 11.94 29.87 10.38
N ILE A 18 11.31 29.37 11.45
CA ILE A 18 10.36 30.15 12.25
C ILE A 18 11.08 31.30 12.94
N ASP A 19 12.27 31.05 13.51
CA ASP A 19 13.10 32.06 14.16
C ASP A 19 13.55 33.18 13.19
N LYS A 20 13.78 32.82 11.93
CA LYS A 20 14.06 33.75 10.83
C LYS A 20 12.80 34.39 10.21
N GLU A 21 11.63 34.18 10.81
CA GLU A 21 10.34 34.72 10.36
C GLU A 21 9.97 34.38 8.90
N LEU A 22 10.41 33.22 8.39
CA LEU A 22 9.99 32.78 7.07
C LEU A 22 8.49 32.43 7.06
N THR A 23 7.81 32.77 5.97
CA THR A 23 6.41 32.39 5.79
C THR A 23 6.25 30.88 5.68
N ILE A 24 5.15 30.34 6.22
CA ILE A 24 4.85 28.91 6.20
C ILE A 24 4.84 28.35 4.76
N ASP A 25 4.38 29.14 3.78
CA ASP A 25 4.39 28.75 2.37
C ASP A 25 5.80 28.60 1.80
N CYS A 26 6.74 29.43 2.24
CA CYS A 26 8.15 29.33 1.85
C CYS A 26 8.77 28.08 2.48
N ILE A 27 8.55 27.88 3.78
CA ILE A 27 9.03 26.73 4.53
C ILE A 27 8.51 25.42 3.93
N ALA A 28 7.24 25.37 3.52
CA ALA A 28 6.63 24.20 2.87
C ALA A 28 7.35 23.81 1.57
N ARG A 29 7.74 24.81 0.77
CA ARG A 29 8.50 24.59 -0.47
C ARG A 29 9.92 24.10 -0.18
N ILE A 30 10.60 24.70 0.79
CA ILE A 30 11.97 24.33 1.19
C ILE A 30 12.02 22.90 1.72
N LEU A 31 11.15 22.58 2.69
CA LEU A 31 11.09 21.25 3.31
C LEU A 31 10.41 20.21 2.40
N LYS A 32 9.87 20.62 1.24
CA LYS A 32 9.07 19.78 0.33
C LYS A 32 7.96 19.05 1.09
N LYS A 33 7.26 19.76 1.98
CA LYS A 33 6.12 19.26 2.77
C LYS A 33 4.85 19.99 2.38
N HIS A 34 3.72 19.34 2.63
CA HIS A 34 2.44 19.99 2.44
C HIS A 34 2.20 21.05 3.54
N ILE A 35 1.63 22.20 3.16
CA ILE A 35 1.34 23.32 4.07
C ILE A 35 0.50 22.86 5.28
N SER A 36 -0.54 22.04 5.04
CA SER A 36 -1.37 21.51 6.13
C SER A 36 -0.63 20.53 7.07
N SER A 37 0.50 19.96 6.64
CA SER A 37 1.36 19.16 7.52
C SER A 37 2.17 20.06 8.45
N LEU A 38 2.69 21.19 7.93
CA LEU A 38 3.39 22.21 8.71
C LEU A 38 2.49 22.82 9.79
N TYR A 39 1.30 23.29 9.43
CA TYR A 39 0.38 23.85 10.43
C TYR A 39 0.04 22.85 11.53
N ARG A 40 -0.21 21.58 11.17
CA ARG A 40 -0.48 20.52 12.15
C ARG A 40 0.73 20.15 13.00
N GLU A 41 1.92 20.31 12.48
CA GLU A 41 3.18 20.06 13.19
C GLU A 41 3.44 21.18 14.20
N ILE A 42 3.29 22.44 13.79
CA ILE A 42 3.43 23.62 14.65
C ILE A 42 2.34 23.61 15.73
N ALA A 43 1.07 23.52 15.36
CA ALA A 43 -0.05 23.57 16.30
C ALA A 43 -0.01 22.48 17.39
N ARG A 44 0.58 21.32 17.11
CA ARG A 44 0.67 20.22 18.08
C ARG A 44 1.88 20.30 19.00
N ASN A 45 2.95 20.99 18.56
CA ASN A 45 4.23 20.94 19.25
C ASN A 45 4.75 22.34 19.64
N SER A 46 4.00 23.40 19.38
CA SER A 46 4.22 24.72 19.97
C SER A 46 3.66 24.77 21.39
N GLN A 47 4.44 25.29 22.33
CA GLN A 47 4.02 25.61 23.69
C GLN A 47 4.21 27.10 23.90
N GLU A 48 3.20 27.78 24.46
CA GLU A 48 3.25 29.23 24.72
C GLU A 48 3.61 30.07 23.48
N GLY A 49 3.22 29.59 22.29
CA GLY A 49 3.53 30.24 21.01
C GLY A 49 4.90 29.92 20.43
N ILE A 50 5.77 29.22 21.17
CA ILE A 50 7.14 28.91 20.75
C ILE A 50 7.20 27.47 20.23
N TYR A 51 7.78 27.28 19.04
CA TYR A 51 8.06 25.96 18.48
C TYR A 51 9.44 25.47 18.88
N LEU A 52 9.52 24.31 19.53
CA LEU A 52 10.78 23.68 19.95
C LEU A 52 10.96 22.31 19.29
N SER A 53 11.99 22.16 18.47
CA SER A 53 12.34 20.94 17.73
C SER A 53 12.51 19.72 18.64
N ARG A 54 13.32 19.86 19.70
CA ARG A 54 13.63 18.80 20.68
C ARG A 54 12.38 18.29 21.40
N TYR A 55 11.48 19.21 21.76
CA TYR A 55 10.20 18.86 22.34
C TYR A 55 9.34 18.10 21.33
N ALA A 56 9.21 18.63 20.12
CA ALA A 56 8.40 18.03 19.06
C ALA A 56 8.85 16.58 18.72
N GLU A 57 10.17 16.32 18.67
CA GLU A 57 10.70 14.98 18.46
C GLU A 57 10.39 14.04 19.63
N THR A 58 10.52 14.52 20.87
CA THR A 58 10.19 13.75 22.08
C THR A 58 8.71 13.36 22.07
N VAL A 59 7.80 14.30 21.81
CA VAL A 59 6.36 14.02 21.73
C VAL A 59 6.05 13.08 20.57
N SER A 60 6.72 13.22 19.42
CA SER A 60 6.59 12.30 18.29
C SER A 60 6.99 10.86 18.65
N LYS A 61 8.11 10.68 19.35
CA LYS A 61 8.57 9.38 19.87
C LYS A 61 7.56 8.79 20.86
N ASN A 62 7.09 9.59 21.81
CA ASN A 62 6.09 9.16 22.80
C ASN A 62 4.78 8.72 22.14
N ARG A 63 4.27 9.48 21.16
CA ARG A 63 3.06 9.11 20.39
C ARG A 63 3.23 7.78 19.65
N ARG A 64 4.41 7.52 19.09
CA ARG A 64 4.72 6.25 18.42
C ARG A 64 4.81 5.10 19.41
N ALA A 65 5.45 5.30 20.56
CA ALA A 65 5.57 4.28 21.60
C ALA A 65 4.21 3.88 22.21
N HIS A 66 3.28 4.82 22.33
CA HIS A 66 1.93 4.58 22.84
C HIS A 66 0.88 4.32 21.75
N ALA A 67 1.30 4.21 20.48
CA ALA A 67 0.37 3.91 19.41
C ALA A 67 -0.18 2.49 19.62
N LYS A 68 -1.51 2.37 19.72
CA LYS A 68 -2.16 1.06 19.78
C LYS A 68 -1.78 0.26 18.53
N PRO A 69 -1.41 -1.03 18.67
CA PRO A 69 -1.19 -1.87 17.51
C PRO A 69 -2.44 -1.84 16.63
N CYS A 70 -2.24 -1.78 15.31
CA CYS A 70 -3.34 -1.80 14.37
C CYS A 70 -4.24 -3.00 14.69
N PRO A 71 -5.56 -2.79 14.87
CA PRO A 71 -6.47 -3.88 15.17
C PRO A 71 -6.30 -4.95 14.10
N LYS A 72 -6.01 -6.19 14.50
CA LYS A 72 -5.99 -7.32 13.56
C LYS A 72 -7.34 -7.32 12.87
N ARG A 73 -7.39 -6.91 11.60
CA ARG A 73 -8.60 -7.03 10.79
C ARG A 73 -8.88 -8.53 10.74
N ARG A 74 -9.98 -8.97 11.36
CA ARG A 74 -10.44 -10.35 11.19
C ARG A 74 -10.51 -10.60 9.68
N PRO A 75 -10.08 -11.78 9.17
CA PRO A 75 -10.27 -12.10 7.76
C PRO A 75 -11.73 -11.81 7.44
N ARG A 76 -11.97 -10.98 6.42
CA ARG A 76 -13.34 -10.75 5.93
C ARG A 76 -13.87 -12.14 5.62
N GLN A 77 -14.89 -12.59 6.35
CA GLN A 77 -15.68 -13.72 5.88
C GLN A 77 -16.19 -13.26 4.52
N ILE A 78 -15.68 -13.88 3.46
CA ILE A 78 -16.19 -13.66 2.12
C ILE A 78 -17.60 -14.22 2.18
N ASP A 79 -18.60 -13.36 2.25
CA ASP A 79 -19.99 -13.78 2.17
C ASP A 79 -20.15 -14.58 0.88
N SER A 80 -20.35 -15.89 1.03
CA SER A 80 -20.56 -16.85 -0.07
C SER A 80 -21.67 -16.42 -1.02
N ARG A 81 -22.57 -15.53 -0.58
CA ARG A 81 -23.64 -14.92 -1.37
C ARG A 81 -23.14 -14.04 -2.53
N ARG A 82 -21.90 -13.52 -2.50
CA ARG A 82 -21.35 -12.71 -3.61
C ARG A 82 -20.77 -13.57 -4.74
N ALA A 83 -20.42 -14.84 -4.48
CA ALA A 83 -19.93 -15.77 -5.48
C ALA A 83 -21.04 -16.27 -6.42
N GLU A 84 -22.27 -16.36 -5.94
CA GLU A 84 -23.43 -16.80 -6.74
C GLU A 84 -23.93 -15.72 -7.71
N GLY A 85 -23.61 -14.45 -7.46
CA GLY A 85 -23.99 -13.33 -8.34
C GLY A 85 -23.13 -13.20 -9.60
N GLN A 86 -21.92 -13.79 -9.60
CA GLN A 86 -21.01 -13.72 -10.75
C GLN A 86 -21.22 -14.87 -11.75
N SER A 87 -21.76 -16.03 -11.32
CA SER A 87 -22.01 -17.15 -12.21
C SER A 87 -23.24 -16.97 -13.12
N LYS A 88 -24.24 -16.18 -12.71
CA LYS A 88 -25.45 -15.93 -13.52
C LYS A 88 -25.27 -14.87 -14.62
N ALA A 89 -24.38 -13.90 -14.43
CA ALA A 89 -24.09 -12.88 -15.45
C ALA A 89 -23.24 -13.44 -16.60
N GLU A 90 -22.33 -14.38 -16.31
CA GLU A 90 -21.46 -14.98 -17.33
C GLU A 90 -22.19 -16.02 -18.21
N ALA A 91 -23.25 -16.65 -17.69
CA ALA A 91 -24.08 -17.60 -18.44
C ALA A 91 -24.94 -16.93 -19.52
N ARG A 92 -25.25 -15.63 -19.40
CA ARG A 92 -26.03 -14.89 -20.41
C ARG A 92 -25.20 -14.43 -21.61
N ASN A 93 -23.88 -14.34 -21.50
CA ASN A 93 -23.02 -13.87 -22.60
C ASN A 93 -22.45 -15.00 -23.47
N LYS A 94 -22.57 -16.27 -23.06
CA LYS A 94 -22.06 -17.40 -23.84
C LYS A 94 -23.06 -17.96 -24.87
N HIS A 95 -24.33 -17.54 -24.81
CA HIS A 95 -25.36 -18.03 -25.74
C HIS A 95 -25.44 -17.26 -27.07
N SER A 96 -24.76 -16.11 -27.21
CA SER A 96 -24.69 -15.38 -28.49
C SER A 96 -23.46 -15.75 -29.35
N PHE A 97 -22.46 -16.45 -28.79
CA PHE A 97 -21.18 -16.65 -29.48
C PHE A 97 -20.97 -18.07 -30.05
N LEU A 98 -21.91 -19.00 -29.83
CA LEU A 98 -21.74 -20.42 -30.21
C LEU A 98 -22.69 -20.90 -31.32
N SER A 99 -23.09 -20.01 -32.25
CA SER A 99 -23.91 -20.39 -33.40
C SER A 99 -23.19 -20.33 -34.76
N HIS A 100 -21.85 -20.18 -34.81
CA HIS A 100 -21.15 -19.95 -36.09
C HIS A 100 -19.91 -20.80 -36.37
N PHE A 101 -19.65 -21.89 -35.64
CA PHE A 101 -18.51 -22.76 -35.97
C PHE A 101 -18.89 -24.24 -36.04
N GLU A 102 -19.17 -24.67 -37.27
CA GLU A 102 -19.17 -26.08 -37.70
C GLU A 102 -17.74 -26.66 -37.57
N PRO A 103 -17.56 -27.85 -36.96
CA PRO A 103 -16.24 -28.48 -36.88
C PRO A 103 -15.97 -29.38 -38.09
N VAL A 104 -15.00 -28.99 -38.92
CA VAL A 104 -14.43 -29.85 -39.97
C VAL A 104 -13.34 -30.76 -39.36
N GLY A 105 -13.57 -32.08 -39.40
CA GLY A 105 -12.58 -33.06 -39.84
C GLY A 105 -11.40 -33.46 -38.93
N LYS A 106 -11.56 -34.59 -38.24
CA LYS A 106 -10.66 -35.80 -38.18
C LYS A 106 -9.12 -35.60 -38.21
N ASN A 107 -8.40 -36.03 -37.16
CA ASN A 107 -7.78 -37.38 -37.09
C ASN A 107 -6.80 -37.58 -35.91
N ARG A 108 -6.89 -38.81 -35.36
CA ARG A 108 -6.10 -39.43 -34.28
C ARG A 108 -4.62 -39.58 -34.64
N LYS A 109 -3.70 -39.58 -33.65
CA LYS A 109 -2.79 -40.73 -33.31
C LYS A 109 -2.30 -40.65 -31.85
N LYS A 110 -2.47 -41.75 -31.12
CA LYS A 110 -1.83 -42.09 -29.82
C LYS A 110 -0.39 -42.56 -30.07
N THR A 111 0.57 -42.17 -29.23
CA THR A 111 1.80 -42.94 -28.89
C THR A 111 2.24 -42.47 -27.49
N GLN A 112 2.03 -43.25 -26.42
CA GLN A 112 2.91 -44.28 -25.83
C GLN A 112 4.25 -43.74 -25.30
N SER A 113 4.33 -43.66 -23.97
CA SER A 113 5.53 -43.48 -23.15
C SER A 113 6.45 -44.70 -23.25
N PRO A 114 7.78 -44.53 -23.23
CA PRO A 114 8.68 -45.59 -22.82
C PRO A 114 9.38 -45.25 -21.49
N ASN A 115 9.21 -46.16 -20.53
CA ASN A 115 10.14 -46.43 -19.43
C ASN A 115 11.57 -46.52 -19.97
N LYS A 116 12.55 -45.95 -19.25
CA LYS A 116 13.96 -46.32 -19.42
C LYS A 116 14.55 -46.80 -18.11
N MET A 117 15.02 -48.03 -18.20
CA MET A 117 15.61 -48.90 -17.20
C MET A 117 16.94 -48.34 -16.68
N GLY A 118 17.29 -48.77 -15.47
CA GLY A 118 18.46 -48.35 -14.74
C GLY A 118 19.79 -48.79 -15.33
N ILE A 119 20.84 -48.11 -14.87
CA ILE A 119 22.23 -48.53 -15.02
C ILE A 119 22.86 -48.36 -13.64
N LEU A 120 23.11 -49.51 -13.02
CA LEU A 120 24.02 -49.71 -11.89
C LEU A 120 25.40 -49.95 -12.49
N LEU A 121 26.41 -49.25 -12.02
CA LEU A 121 27.80 -49.72 -11.91
C LEU A 121 28.54 -48.76 -10.96
N SER A 122 28.80 -49.25 -9.76
CA SER A 122 29.78 -48.74 -8.79
C SER A 122 31.11 -49.48 -8.99
N PRO A 123 32.12 -49.20 -8.16
CA PRO A 123 32.93 -47.98 -8.04
C PRO A 123 34.21 -48.04 -8.88
#